data_AF-A0A2J8JHK9-F1
#
_entry.id   AF-A0A2J8JHK9-F1
#
_cell.length_a   1.000
_cell.length_b   1.000
_cell.length_c   1.000
_cell.angle_alpha   90.00
_cell.angle_beta   90.00
_cell.angle_gamma   90.00
#
_symmetry.space_group_name_H-M   'P 1'
#
loop_
_entity.id
_entity.type
_entity.pdbx_description
1 polymer ?
#
loop_
_entity_poly.entity_id
_entity_poly.type
_entity_poly.pdbx_seq_one_letter_code
_entity_poly.pdbx_strand_id
1 'polypeptide(L)'
;MQRGLALSLVSGARRQSHAAASAGRDARGNRAGVAPPEQEGDRYTYEDYKNTAEWLLSHTKHRPQVAIICGSGLGGLTDKLTQAQIFDYSEIPNFPRSTVPGHAGRLVFGFLNGRACVMMQGRFHMYEGYPLWKVTFPVRVFHLLGVDTLVVTNAAGGLNPKFEVGDIMLIRDHINLPGFSGQNPLRGPNDERFGDRFPAMSDAYDRTMRQRALSTWKQMG
;
A
#
# COMPACT_ATOMS: atom_id res chain seq x y z
N MET A 1 -17.53 -19.13 5.45
CA MET A 1 -16.48 -18.10 5.61
C MET A 1 -17.17 -16.75 5.66
N GLN A 2 -17.28 -16.14 6.85
CA GLN A 2 -17.94 -14.83 7.03
C GLN A 2 -17.03 -13.72 6.49
N ARG A 3 -17.54 -12.86 5.59
CA ARG A 3 -16.78 -11.76 4.98
C ARG A 3 -17.08 -10.46 5.74
N GLY A 4 -16.10 -9.93 6.45
CA GLY A 4 -16.11 -8.58 7.03
C GLY A 4 -15.22 -7.63 6.21
N LEU A 5 -15.34 -6.34 6.48
CA LEU A 5 -14.53 -5.30 5.85
C LEU A 5 -13.45 -4.81 6.81
N ALA A 6 -12.19 -4.84 6.38
CA ALA A 6 -11.10 -4.25 7.15
C ALA A 6 -10.65 -2.93 6.51
N LEU A 7 -10.60 -1.87 7.32
CA LEU A 7 -10.16 -0.54 6.93
C LEU A 7 -8.91 -0.17 7.72
N SER A 8 -7.90 0.31 7.01
CA SER A 8 -6.66 0.82 7.59
C SER A 8 -6.36 2.20 7.06
N LEU A 9 -5.85 3.05 7.95
CA LEU A 9 -5.34 4.38 7.66
C LEU A 9 -3.87 4.41 8.07
N VAL A 10 -2.98 4.61 7.09
CA VAL A 10 -1.53 4.74 7.24
C VAL A 10 -1.18 6.19 6.92
N SER A 11 -0.67 6.94 7.89
CA SER A 11 -0.15 8.30 7.67
C SER A 11 1.37 8.23 7.52
N GLY A 12 1.94 9.05 6.63
CA GLY A 12 3.39 9.18 6.54
C GLY A 12 3.96 9.84 7.79
N ALA A 13 4.75 9.11 8.59
CA ALA A 13 5.45 9.68 9.75
C ALA A 13 6.54 10.67 9.31
N ARG A 14 6.61 11.83 9.96
CA ARG A 14 7.71 12.81 9.81
C ARG A 14 9.00 12.25 10.41
N ARG A 15 10.12 12.47 9.70
CA ARG A 15 11.49 12.05 10.06
C ARG A 15 11.82 12.36 11.54
N GLN A 16 12.22 11.33 12.29
CA GLN A 16 13.05 11.47 13.48
C GLN A 16 14.43 10.88 13.16
N SER A 17 15.46 11.72 13.19
CA SER A 17 16.85 11.32 12.95
C SER A 17 17.44 10.66 14.18
N HIS A 18 17.80 9.38 14.09
CA HIS A 18 18.68 8.74 15.06
C HIS A 18 19.88 8.09 14.36
N ALA A 19 21.07 8.50 14.76
CA ALA A 19 22.34 8.00 14.28
C ALA A 19 22.60 6.57 14.80
N ALA A 20 22.99 5.66 13.91
CA ALA A 20 23.37 4.29 14.24
C ALA A 20 24.88 4.18 14.48
N ALA A 21 25.28 3.58 15.60
CA ALA A 21 26.66 3.19 15.88
C ALA A 21 26.95 1.79 15.31
N SER A 22 28.11 1.62 14.68
CA SER A 22 28.57 0.37 14.08
C SER A 22 29.37 -0.48 15.08
N ALA A 23 29.17 -1.80 15.03
CA ALA A 23 30.11 -2.77 15.59
C ALA A 23 30.12 -4.01 14.68
N GLY A 24 31.28 -4.28 14.07
CA GLY A 24 31.51 -5.49 13.29
C GLY A 24 31.82 -6.70 14.17
N ARG A 25 31.59 -7.90 13.62
CA ARG A 25 32.42 -9.09 13.84
C ARG A 25 32.11 -10.17 12.80
N ASP A 26 33.20 -10.75 12.35
CA ASP A 26 33.33 -11.83 11.38
C ASP A 26 33.02 -13.19 12.04
N ALA A 27 32.28 -14.07 11.35
CA ALA A 27 32.14 -15.48 11.70
C ALA A 27 31.72 -16.30 10.47
N ARG A 28 32.67 -17.07 9.94
CA ARG A 28 32.50 -18.07 8.89
C ARG A 28 31.73 -19.28 9.43
N GLY A 29 30.68 -19.70 8.73
CA GLY A 29 29.92 -20.92 9.05
C GLY A 29 28.98 -21.36 7.91
N ASN A 30 29.40 -22.39 7.18
CA ASN A 30 28.67 -23.37 6.35
C ASN A 30 27.29 -22.97 5.76
N ARG A 31 27.25 -22.68 4.44
CA ARG A 31 26.00 -22.39 3.71
C ARG A 31 25.34 -23.67 3.20
N ALA A 32 24.26 -24.09 3.85
CA ALA A 32 23.24 -24.92 3.21
C ALA A 32 22.42 -24.05 2.23
N GLY A 33 22.39 -24.44 0.95
CA GLY A 33 21.43 -24.05 -0.09
C GLY A 33 20.83 -22.65 0.00
N VAL A 34 21.62 -21.61 -0.28
CA VAL A 34 21.06 -20.29 -0.57
C VAL A 34 20.48 -20.35 -1.97
N ALA A 35 19.16 -20.15 -2.10
CA ALA A 35 18.51 -19.95 -3.40
C ALA A 35 19.30 -18.91 -4.22
N PRO A 36 19.49 -19.09 -5.53
CA PRO A 36 20.31 -18.19 -6.34
C PRO A 36 19.87 -16.73 -6.12
N PRO A 37 20.82 -15.77 -6.09
CA PRO A 37 20.47 -14.37 -5.98
C PRO A 37 19.54 -14.00 -7.14
N GLU A 38 18.41 -13.36 -6.83
CA GLU A 38 17.53 -12.75 -7.83
C GLU A 38 18.38 -11.86 -8.74
N GLN A 39 18.29 -12.05 -10.06
CA GLN A 39 19.15 -11.35 -11.02
C GLN A 39 18.89 -9.83 -10.98
N GLU A 40 19.96 -9.06 -11.12
CA GLU A 40 20.05 -7.61 -10.92
C GLU A 40 19.22 -6.76 -11.92
N GLY A 41 18.42 -7.39 -12.79
CA GLY A 41 17.57 -6.75 -13.81
C GLY A 41 16.05 -6.91 -13.61
N ASP A 42 15.59 -7.59 -12.56
CA ASP A 42 14.16 -7.92 -12.39
C ASP A 42 13.36 -6.93 -11.55
N ARG A 43 13.95 -5.84 -11.05
CA ARG A 43 13.30 -4.93 -10.07
C ARG A 43 13.23 -3.50 -10.58
N TYR A 44 12.20 -2.79 -10.13
CA TYR A 44 12.04 -1.36 -10.42
C TYR A 44 13.16 -0.53 -9.76
N THR A 45 13.75 0.34 -10.56
CA THR A 45 14.66 1.41 -10.16
C THR A 45 13.87 2.62 -9.62
N TYR A 46 14.55 3.57 -8.98
CA TYR A 46 13.91 4.84 -8.60
C TYR A 46 13.33 5.57 -9.81
N GLU A 47 14.05 5.51 -10.92
CA GLU A 47 13.69 6.13 -12.19
C GLU A 47 12.40 5.53 -12.75
N ASP A 48 12.14 4.23 -12.58
CA ASP A 48 10.86 3.62 -12.96
C ASP A 48 9.67 4.20 -12.19
N TYR A 49 9.82 4.41 -10.87
CA TYR A 49 8.78 5.04 -10.07
C TYR A 49 8.57 6.51 -10.46
N LYS A 50 9.68 7.23 -10.69
CA LYS A 50 9.67 8.64 -11.09
C LYS A 50 9.02 8.82 -12.46
N ASN A 51 9.38 8.01 -13.45
CA ASN A 51 8.83 8.06 -14.80
C ASN A 51 7.31 7.84 -14.79
N THR A 52 6.83 6.85 -14.01
CA THR A 52 5.38 6.63 -13.85
C THR A 52 4.69 7.80 -13.17
N ALA A 53 5.29 8.37 -12.12
CA ALA A 53 4.72 9.53 -11.42
C ALA A 53 4.66 10.77 -12.33
N GLU A 54 5.72 11.06 -13.07
CA GLU A 54 5.79 12.17 -14.03
C GLU A 54 4.78 12.00 -15.16
N TRP A 55 4.63 10.78 -15.69
CA TRP A 55 3.60 10.46 -16.67
C TRP A 55 2.21 10.76 -16.11
N LEU A 56 1.89 10.32 -14.90
CA LEU A 56 0.59 10.65 -14.28
C LEU A 56 0.42 12.17 -14.10
N LEU A 57 1.43 12.87 -13.57
CA LEU A 57 1.38 14.32 -13.32
C LEU A 57 1.25 15.15 -14.60
N SER A 58 1.73 14.65 -15.75
CA SER A 58 1.58 15.30 -17.06
C SER A 58 0.21 15.03 -17.70
N HIS A 59 -0.45 13.93 -17.33
CA HIS A 59 -1.75 13.53 -17.89
C HIS A 59 -2.94 13.90 -16.99
N THR A 60 -2.72 14.34 -15.75
CA THR A 60 -3.77 14.88 -14.88
C THR A 60 -3.41 16.21 -14.21
N LYS A 61 -4.42 17.07 -14.02
CA LYS A 61 -4.31 18.28 -13.20
C LYS A 61 -4.53 18.04 -11.71
N HIS A 62 -5.01 16.85 -11.32
CA HIS A 62 -5.23 16.53 -9.91
C HIS A 62 -3.90 16.40 -9.15
N ARG A 63 -3.90 16.84 -7.88
CA ARG A 63 -2.76 16.73 -6.96
C ARG A 63 -3.27 16.12 -5.64
N PRO A 64 -3.33 14.78 -5.55
CA PRO A 64 -3.96 14.10 -4.43
C PRO A 64 -3.11 14.20 -3.15
N GLN A 65 -3.76 14.42 -2.01
CA GLN A 65 -3.12 14.22 -0.69
C GLN A 65 -3.33 12.80 -0.17
N VAL A 66 -4.42 12.15 -0.57
CA VAL A 66 -4.83 10.85 -0.07
C VAL A 66 -4.86 9.83 -1.19
N ALA A 67 -4.19 8.69 -0.99
CA ALA A 67 -4.38 7.50 -1.82
C ALA A 67 -5.32 6.51 -1.13
N ILE A 68 -6.25 5.90 -1.87
CA ILE A 68 -7.17 4.88 -1.35
C ILE A 68 -7.04 3.62 -2.18
N ILE A 69 -6.67 2.50 -1.56
CA ILE A 69 -6.64 1.19 -2.22
C ILE A 69 -7.94 0.46 -1.95
N CYS A 70 -8.78 0.31 -2.99
CA CYS A 70 -10.07 -0.37 -2.91
C CYS A 70 -9.90 -1.87 -3.05
N GLY A 71 -10.39 -2.60 -2.05
CA GLY A 71 -10.43 -4.05 -2.06
C GLY A 71 -11.59 -4.67 -2.80
N SER A 72 -11.64 -6.01 -2.77
CA SER A 72 -12.73 -6.80 -3.32
C SER A 72 -14.07 -6.35 -2.73
N GLY A 73 -15.03 -6.02 -3.60
CA GLY A 73 -16.35 -5.52 -3.20
C GLY A 73 -16.40 -4.03 -2.83
N LEU A 74 -15.26 -3.32 -2.85
CA LEU A 74 -15.18 -1.89 -2.52
C LEU A 74 -14.85 -0.99 -3.71
N GLY A 75 -14.87 -1.54 -4.92
CA GLY A 75 -14.66 -0.78 -6.15
C GLY A 75 -15.66 0.38 -6.30
N GLY A 76 -16.90 0.25 -5.81
CA GLY A 76 -17.92 1.29 -5.90
C GLY A 76 -17.64 2.55 -5.08
N LEU A 77 -16.61 2.56 -4.21
CA LEU A 77 -16.21 3.78 -3.51
C LEU A 77 -15.73 4.88 -4.48
N THR A 78 -15.16 4.49 -5.63
CA THR A 78 -14.72 5.45 -6.66
C THR A 78 -15.89 6.19 -7.31
N ASP A 79 -17.11 5.64 -7.26
CA ASP A 79 -18.30 6.23 -7.88
C ASP A 79 -18.76 7.49 -7.13
N LYS A 80 -18.21 7.73 -5.93
CA LYS A 80 -18.42 8.93 -5.13
C LYS A 80 -17.43 10.06 -5.43
N LEU A 81 -16.42 9.83 -6.27
CA LEU A 81 -15.49 10.88 -6.66
C LEU A 81 -16.17 11.90 -7.57
N THR A 82 -16.01 13.18 -7.24
CA THR A 82 -16.37 14.27 -8.13
C THR A 82 -15.17 14.67 -8.98
N GLN A 83 -15.42 15.19 -10.19
CA GLN A 83 -14.39 15.53 -11.19
C GLN A 83 -13.45 14.34 -11.43
N ALA A 84 -14.03 13.14 -11.58
CA ALA A 84 -13.25 11.92 -11.70
C ALA A 84 -12.48 11.90 -13.03
N GLN A 85 -11.19 11.58 -12.97
CA GLN A 85 -10.36 11.26 -14.12
C GLN A 85 -9.83 9.83 -13.93
N ILE A 86 -10.11 8.97 -14.91
CA ILE A 86 -9.84 7.54 -14.85
C ILE A 86 -8.64 7.23 -15.75
N PHE A 87 -7.74 6.40 -15.26
CA PHE A 87 -6.67 5.79 -16.03
C PHE A 87 -6.75 4.26 -15.92
N ASP A 88 -6.66 3.54 -17.02
CA ASP A 88 -6.54 2.07 -16.98
C ASP A 88 -5.11 1.68 -16.58
N TYR A 89 -4.92 0.63 -15.79
CA TYR A 89 -3.56 0.23 -15.38
C TYR A 89 -2.67 -0.14 -16.58
N SER A 90 -3.25 -0.56 -17.69
CA SER A 90 -2.51 -0.93 -18.91
C SER A 90 -1.90 0.24 -19.67
N GLU A 91 -2.38 1.47 -19.48
CA GLU A 91 -1.79 2.66 -20.11
C GLU A 91 -0.74 3.33 -19.22
N ILE A 92 -0.74 3.04 -17.92
CA ILE A 92 0.21 3.63 -16.97
C ILE A 92 1.55 2.88 -17.08
N PRO A 93 2.68 3.56 -17.35
CA PRO A 93 3.98 2.91 -17.42
C PRO A 93 4.28 2.11 -16.15
N ASN A 94 4.87 0.93 -16.32
CA ASN A 94 5.30 0.02 -15.25
C ASN A 94 4.19 -0.58 -14.37
N PHE A 95 2.92 -0.15 -14.51
CA PHE A 95 1.84 -0.63 -13.67
C PHE A 95 1.55 -2.12 -13.90
N PRO A 96 1.33 -2.92 -12.84
CA PRO A 96 0.86 -4.29 -12.98
C PRO A 96 -0.57 -4.35 -13.51
N ARG A 97 -0.94 -5.50 -14.09
CA ARG A 97 -2.30 -5.78 -14.52
C ARG A 97 -3.09 -6.49 -13.40
N SER A 98 -4.29 -6.02 -13.08
CA SER A 98 -5.20 -6.77 -12.19
C SER A 98 -5.83 -7.95 -12.94
N THR A 99 -5.80 -9.14 -12.34
CA THR A 99 -6.39 -10.36 -12.95
C THR A 99 -7.54 -10.95 -12.16
N VAL A 100 -7.77 -10.47 -10.94
CA VAL A 100 -8.78 -10.99 -10.02
C VAL A 100 -10.18 -10.45 -10.39
N PRO A 101 -11.22 -11.30 -10.42
CA PRO A 101 -12.59 -10.85 -10.64
C PRO A 101 -13.02 -9.76 -9.65
N GLY A 102 -13.68 -8.71 -10.16
CA GLY A 102 -14.10 -7.54 -9.37
C GLY A 102 -13.01 -6.50 -9.15
N HIS A 103 -11.80 -6.70 -9.69
CA HIS A 103 -10.75 -5.68 -9.73
C HIS A 103 -10.73 -5.06 -11.13
N ALA A 104 -11.34 -3.88 -11.26
CA ALA A 104 -11.51 -3.22 -12.57
C ALA A 104 -10.18 -2.86 -13.24
N GLY A 105 -9.11 -2.66 -12.45
CA GLY A 105 -7.79 -2.37 -12.98
C GLY A 105 -7.64 -0.91 -13.40
N ARG A 106 -8.18 0.02 -12.60
CA ARG A 106 -8.23 1.46 -12.91
C ARG A 106 -7.69 2.31 -11.77
N LEU A 107 -6.97 3.37 -12.10
CA LEU A 107 -6.53 4.41 -11.19
C LEU A 107 -7.43 5.64 -11.37
N VAL A 108 -8.15 6.06 -10.34
CA VAL A 108 -9.15 7.12 -10.44
C VAL A 108 -8.74 8.31 -9.57
N PHE A 109 -8.47 9.44 -10.21
CA PHE A 109 -8.23 10.73 -9.55
C PHE A 109 -9.56 11.47 -9.40
N GLY A 110 -9.69 12.28 -8.37
CA GLY A 110 -10.87 13.13 -8.18
C GLY A 110 -10.92 13.75 -6.80
N PHE A 111 -12.11 14.20 -6.39
CA PHE A 111 -12.35 14.69 -5.04
C PHE A 111 -13.35 13.80 -4.30
N LEU A 112 -13.00 13.34 -3.10
CA LEU A 112 -13.91 12.64 -2.20
C LEU A 112 -14.25 13.58 -1.05
N ASN A 113 -15.51 14.00 -0.94
CA ASN A 113 -15.96 14.98 0.07
C ASN A 113 -15.07 16.24 0.13
N GLY A 114 -14.68 16.77 -1.04
CA GLY A 114 -13.83 17.96 -1.17
C GLY A 114 -12.33 17.73 -0.96
N ARG A 115 -11.88 16.50 -0.66
CA ARG A 115 -10.46 16.17 -0.53
C ARG A 115 -9.92 15.54 -1.80
N ALA A 116 -8.78 16.03 -2.30
CA ALA A 116 -8.14 15.50 -3.49
C ALA A 116 -7.59 14.09 -3.21
N CYS A 117 -8.07 13.11 -3.98
CA CYS A 117 -7.78 11.70 -3.81
C CYS A 117 -7.30 11.06 -5.11
N VAL A 118 -6.51 10.00 -4.97
CA VAL A 118 -6.26 9.00 -6.00
C VAL A 118 -6.69 7.63 -5.48
N MET A 119 -7.44 6.88 -6.27
CA MET A 119 -8.04 5.61 -5.83
C MET A 119 -7.65 4.48 -6.76
N MET A 120 -7.11 3.39 -6.19
CA MET A 120 -6.92 2.14 -6.92
C MET A 120 -8.22 1.35 -6.92
N GLN A 121 -8.90 1.28 -8.06
CA GLN A 121 -10.09 0.46 -8.24
C GLN A 121 -9.71 -0.97 -8.63
N GLY A 122 -9.36 -1.73 -7.60
CA GLY A 122 -8.73 -3.03 -7.71
C GLY A 122 -7.23 -2.92 -7.43
N ARG A 123 -6.70 -3.91 -6.71
CA ARG A 123 -5.28 -4.03 -6.40
C ARG A 123 -4.68 -5.32 -6.96
N PHE A 124 -3.40 -5.52 -6.67
CA PHE A 124 -2.62 -6.71 -6.99
C PHE A 124 -2.40 -7.55 -5.74
N HIS A 125 -2.19 -8.86 -5.92
CA HIS A 125 -1.95 -9.78 -4.83
C HIS A 125 -0.79 -10.71 -5.16
N MET A 126 -0.05 -11.12 -4.14
CA MET A 126 1.05 -12.07 -4.30
C MET A 126 0.58 -13.45 -4.83
N TYR A 127 -0.66 -13.86 -4.52
CA TYR A 127 -1.20 -15.12 -5.02
C TYR A 127 -1.46 -15.11 -6.54
N GLU A 128 -1.46 -13.94 -7.18
CA GLU A 128 -1.52 -13.82 -8.65
C GLU A 128 -0.17 -14.15 -9.30
N GLY A 129 0.86 -14.48 -8.50
CA GLY A 129 2.23 -14.73 -8.95
C GLY A 129 3.11 -13.49 -8.96
N TYR A 130 2.58 -12.32 -8.55
CA TYR A 130 3.36 -11.10 -8.48
C TYR A 130 4.33 -11.09 -7.29
N PRO A 131 5.60 -10.74 -7.49
CA PRO A 131 6.50 -10.46 -6.38
C PRO A 131 6.03 -9.22 -5.61
N LEU A 132 6.35 -9.14 -4.31
CA LEU A 132 5.79 -8.09 -3.45
C LEU A 132 6.20 -6.67 -3.86
N TRP A 133 7.39 -6.48 -4.42
CA TRP A 133 7.82 -5.17 -4.95
C TRP A 133 6.95 -4.70 -6.12
N LYS A 134 6.32 -5.62 -6.86
CA LYS A 134 5.35 -5.34 -7.93
C LYS A 134 3.98 -5.05 -7.37
N VAL A 135 3.55 -5.85 -6.38
CA VAL A 135 2.29 -5.62 -5.65
C VAL A 135 2.25 -4.23 -5.00
N THR A 136 3.36 -3.79 -4.40
CA THR A 136 3.46 -2.52 -3.70
C THR A 136 3.98 -1.36 -4.55
N PHE A 137 4.20 -1.57 -5.86
CA PHE A 137 4.73 -0.54 -6.77
C PHE A 137 3.96 0.79 -6.71
N PRO A 138 2.61 0.80 -6.75
CA PRO A 138 1.85 2.05 -6.74
C PRO A 138 2.06 2.91 -5.49
N VAL A 139 2.42 2.32 -4.35
CA VAL A 139 2.59 3.07 -3.09
C VAL A 139 3.75 4.06 -3.21
N ARG A 140 4.87 3.65 -3.82
CA ARG A 140 6.02 4.54 -4.08
C ARG A 140 5.68 5.60 -5.13
N VAL A 141 4.88 5.25 -6.14
CA VAL A 141 4.35 6.24 -7.10
C VAL A 141 3.49 7.28 -6.39
N PHE A 142 2.57 6.88 -5.51
CA PHE A 142 1.72 7.81 -4.75
C PHE A 142 2.54 8.78 -3.90
N HIS A 143 3.59 8.28 -3.23
CA HIS A 143 4.53 9.13 -2.51
C HIS A 143 5.13 10.21 -3.43
N LEU A 144 5.58 9.85 -4.63
CA LEU A 144 6.13 10.80 -5.60
C LEU A 144 5.08 11.75 -6.21
N LEU A 145 3.79 11.37 -6.20
CA LEU A 145 2.67 12.26 -6.55
C LEU A 145 2.35 13.29 -5.45
N GLY A 146 2.98 13.19 -4.27
CA GLY A 146 2.76 14.07 -3.13
C GLY A 146 1.70 13.56 -2.13
N VAL A 147 1.29 12.30 -2.22
CA VAL A 147 0.37 11.70 -1.25
C VAL A 147 1.07 11.56 0.10
N ASP A 148 0.40 12.02 1.17
CA ASP A 148 0.88 11.95 2.55
C ASP A 148 0.09 10.94 3.42
N THR A 149 -1.05 10.46 2.91
CA THR A 149 -1.95 9.57 3.62
C THR A 149 -2.40 8.43 2.70
N LEU A 150 -2.23 7.19 3.16
CA LEU A 150 -2.69 5.99 2.46
C LEU A 150 -3.82 5.31 3.25
N VAL A 151 -4.97 5.17 2.61
CA VAL A 151 -6.09 4.36 3.10
C VAL A 151 -6.05 3.02 2.38
N VAL A 152 -5.96 1.92 3.12
CA VAL A 152 -6.06 0.58 2.53
C VAL A 152 -7.30 -0.11 3.04
N THR A 153 -8.08 -0.65 2.12
CA THR A 153 -9.32 -1.37 2.42
C THR A 153 -9.17 -2.80 1.95
N ASN A 154 -9.79 -3.78 2.64
CA ASN A 154 -9.85 -5.16 2.18
C ASN A 154 -11.07 -5.92 2.73
N ALA A 155 -11.43 -7.01 2.06
CA ALA A 155 -12.34 -8.01 2.62
C ALA A 155 -11.52 -9.04 3.39
N ALA A 156 -11.99 -9.41 4.59
CA ALA A 156 -11.30 -10.35 5.48
C ALA A 156 -12.28 -11.38 6.06
N GLY A 157 -11.73 -12.53 6.44
CA GLY A 157 -12.44 -13.51 7.27
C GLY A 157 -12.38 -13.09 8.74
N GLY A 158 -13.53 -12.99 9.40
CA GLY A 158 -13.59 -12.73 10.84
C GLY A 158 -13.14 -13.94 11.65
N LEU A 159 -12.05 -13.79 12.44
CA LEU A 159 -11.61 -14.82 13.39
C LEU A 159 -12.05 -14.53 14.82
N ASN A 160 -12.31 -13.26 15.15
CA ASN A 160 -12.88 -12.89 16.44
C ASN A 160 -14.37 -13.30 16.42
N PRO A 161 -14.83 -14.17 17.34
CA PRO A 161 -16.22 -14.66 17.36
C PRO A 161 -17.27 -13.57 17.57
N LYS A 162 -16.85 -12.35 17.95
CA LYS A 162 -17.74 -11.18 18.09
C LYS A 162 -17.99 -10.44 16.78
N PHE A 163 -17.29 -10.79 15.70
CA PHE A 163 -17.47 -10.16 14.41
C PHE A 163 -18.59 -10.82 13.63
N GLU A 164 -19.41 -10.01 12.98
CA GLU A 164 -20.47 -10.43 12.09
C GLU A 164 -20.16 -10.07 10.64
N VAL A 165 -20.89 -10.69 9.70
CA VAL A 165 -20.81 -10.32 8.28
C VAL A 165 -21.30 -8.89 8.11
N GLY A 166 -20.54 -8.08 7.38
CA GLY A 166 -20.84 -6.66 7.16
C GLY A 166 -20.15 -5.71 8.14
N ASP A 167 -19.55 -6.22 9.22
CA ASP A 167 -18.79 -5.39 10.15
C ASP A 167 -17.59 -4.70 9.46
N ILE A 168 -17.32 -3.46 9.89
CA ILE A 168 -16.10 -2.74 9.56
C ILE A 168 -15.13 -2.82 10.73
N MET A 169 -13.98 -3.45 10.51
CA MET A 169 -12.89 -3.55 11.47
C MET A 169 -11.79 -2.54 11.13
N LEU A 170 -11.47 -1.65 12.08
CA LEU A 170 -10.25 -0.84 11.97
C LEU A 170 -9.01 -1.70 12.27
N ILE A 171 -8.07 -1.74 11.34
CA ILE A 171 -6.79 -2.42 11.54
C ILE A 171 -5.95 -1.58 12.49
N ARG A 172 -5.69 -2.13 13.69
CA ARG A 172 -4.78 -1.53 14.67
C ARG A 172 -3.34 -1.98 14.47
N ASP A 173 -3.16 -3.21 14.01
CA ASP A 173 -1.87 -3.87 13.85
C ASP A 173 -2.00 -5.06 12.88
N HIS A 174 -0.89 -5.66 12.47
CA HIS A 174 -0.86 -6.86 11.62
C HIS A 174 0.21 -7.88 12.03
N ILE A 175 0.00 -9.14 11.67
CA ILE A 175 1.01 -10.20 11.74
C ILE A 175 1.43 -10.55 10.31
N ASN A 176 2.68 -10.24 9.96
CA ASN A 176 3.20 -10.48 8.62
C ASN A 176 3.85 -11.87 8.50
N LEU A 177 3.02 -12.92 8.40
CA LEU A 177 3.50 -14.29 8.26
C LEU A 177 4.45 -14.49 7.05
N PRO A 178 4.15 -13.98 5.83
CA PRO A 178 5.11 -14.05 4.72
C PRO A 178 6.43 -13.33 5.03
N GLY A 179 6.37 -12.19 5.72
CA GLY A 179 7.53 -11.40 6.12
C GLY A 179 8.49 -12.17 7.03
N PHE A 180 7.97 -12.98 7.97
CA PHE A 180 8.81 -13.85 8.81
C PHE A 180 9.59 -14.88 7.98
N SER A 181 9.02 -15.34 6.87
CA SER A 181 9.66 -16.27 5.92
C SER A 181 10.45 -15.56 4.81
N GLY A 182 10.72 -14.25 4.95
CA GLY A 182 11.54 -13.47 4.01
C GLY A 182 10.80 -12.89 2.80
N GLN A 183 9.50 -13.14 2.67
CA GLN A 183 8.66 -12.49 1.66
C GLN A 183 8.22 -11.11 2.16
N ASN A 184 9.11 -10.12 2.01
CA ASN A 184 8.89 -8.73 2.41
C ASN A 184 9.20 -7.79 1.24
N PRO A 185 8.35 -6.76 0.93
CA PRO A 185 8.58 -5.84 -0.17
C PRO A 185 9.88 -5.02 -0.06
N LEU A 186 10.46 -4.93 1.15
CA LEU A 186 11.71 -4.20 1.43
C LEU A 186 12.97 -5.10 1.37
N ARG A 187 12.82 -6.40 1.06
CA ARG A 187 13.97 -7.29 0.80
C ARG A 187 14.75 -6.77 -0.41
N GLY A 188 16.09 -6.88 -0.41
CA GLY A 188 16.98 -6.38 -1.48
C GLY A 188 17.64 -5.04 -1.13
N PRO A 189 18.33 -4.37 -2.06
CA PRO A 189 18.97 -3.07 -1.82
C PRO A 189 17.97 -2.02 -1.32
N ASN A 190 18.42 -1.11 -0.44
CA ASN A 190 17.60 0.00 0.05
C ASN A 190 17.98 1.28 -0.68
N ASP A 191 16.96 2.07 -1.01
CA ASP A 191 17.13 3.40 -1.59
C ASP A 191 16.71 4.45 -0.56
N GLU A 192 17.69 5.19 -0.04
CA GLU A 192 17.49 6.20 1.02
C GLU A 192 16.60 7.36 0.57
N ARG A 193 16.35 7.52 -0.74
CA ARG A 193 15.38 8.50 -1.26
C ARG A 193 13.95 8.18 -0.82
N PHE A 194 13.63 6.91 -0.57
CA PHE A 194 12.30 6.49 -0.07
C PHE A 194 12.24 6.38 1.46
N GLY A 195 13.32 5.95 2.11
CA GLY A 195 13.32 5.82 3.56
C GLY A 195 14.43 4.95 4.13
N ASP A 196 14.30 4.67 5.43
CA ASP A 196 15.31 3.98 6.22
C ASP A 196 15.44 2.49 5.85
N ARG A 197 16.65 1.94 6.03
CA ARG A 197 16.95 0.53 5.81
C ARG A 197 16.14 -0.42 6.71
N PHE A 198 15.84 0.02 7.94
CA PHE A 198 15.21 -0.78 8.98
C PHE A 198 14.04 0.01 9.61
N PRO A 199 12.92 0.19 8.88
CA PRO A 199 11.80 0.94 9.40
C PRO A 199 11.10 0.18 10.53
N ALA A 200 10.76 0.90 11.60
CA ALA A 200 9.87 0.38 12.63
C ALA A 200 8.43 0.27 12.08
N MET A 201 7.68 -0.72 12.54
CA MET A 201 6.27 -0.92 12.17
C MET A 201 5.31 -0.82 13.35
N SER A 202 5.81 -0.50 14.55
CA SER A 202 5.05 -0.43 15.81
C SER A 202 3.92 0.61 15.81
N ASP A 203 4.00 1.60 14.93
CA ASP A 203 3.07 2.71 14.78
C ASP A 203 2.54 2.85 13.34
N ALA A 204 2.67 1.80 12.51
CA ALA A 204 2.28 1.82 11.10
C ALA A 204 0.81 2.19 10.85
N TYR A 205 -0.08 1.94 11.83
CA TYR A 205 -1.50 2.30 11.77
C TYR A 205 -1.81 3.48 12.69
N ASP A 206 -2.04 4.65 12.09
CA ASP A 206 -2.11 5.94 12.77
C ASP A 206 -3.15 5.93 13.91
N ARG A 207 -2.66 6.19 15.14
CA ARG A 207 -3.49 6.15 16.34
C ARG A 207 -4.58 7.22 16.34
N THR A 208 -4.26 8.41 15.87
CA THR A 208 -5.16 9.57 15.85
C THR A 208 -6.29 9.36 14.86
N MET A 209 -5.98 8.86 13.66
CA MET A 209 -6.97 8.53 12.64
C MET A 209 -7.93 7.44 13.13
N ARG A 210 -7.40 6.37 13.75
CA ARG A 210 -8.23 5.30 14.33
C ARG A 210 -9.15 5.82 15.43
N GLN A 211 -8.63 6.66 16.32
CA GLN A 211 -9.43 7.26 17.40
C GLN A 211 -10.54 8.13 16.83
N ARG A 212 -10.24 9.02 15.87
CA ARG A 212 -11.23 9.88 15.22
C ARG A 212 -12.29 9.07 14.50
N ALA A 213 -11.91 8.05 13.73
CA ALA A 213 -12.86 7.17 13.05
C ALA A 213 -13.84 6.51 14.04
N LEU A 214 -13.34 5.97 15.16
CA LEU A 214 -14.19 5.38 16.20
C LEU A 214 -15.08 6.41 16.89
N SER A 215 -14.53 7.57 17.24
CA SER A 215 -15.28 8.64 17.92
C SER A 215 -16.41 9.18 17.05
N THR A 216 -16.17 9.39 15.76
CA THR A 216 -17.20 9.85 14.81
C THR A 216 -18.25 8.75 14.59
N TRP A 217 -17.84 7.50 14.40
CA TRP A 217 -18.79 6.39 14.22
C TRP A 217 -19.78 6.27 15.38
N LYS A 218 -19.30 6.35 16.62
CA LYS A 218 -20.15 6.30 17.82
C LYS A 218 -21.21 7.42 17.91
N GLN A 219 -21.03 8.50 17.16
CA GLN A 219 -21.98 9.61 17.11
C GLN A 219 -23.06 9.43 16.03
N MET A 220 -22.94 8.42 15.16
CA MET A 220 -23.81 8.23 14.00
C MET A 220 -24.94 7.20 14.22
N GLY A 221 -25.00 6.57 15.39
CA GLY A 221 -25.91 5.45 15.67
C GLY A 221 -25.41 4.13 15.08
#